data_AF-A0A3P7V100-F1
#
_entry.id   AF-A0A3P7V100-F1
#
_cell.length_a   1.000
_cell.length_b   1.000
_cell.length_c   1.000
_cell.angle_alpha   90.00
_cell.angle_beta   90.00
_cell.angle_gamma   90.00
#
_symmetry.space_group_name_H-M   'P 1'
#
loop_
_entity.id
_entity.type
_entity.pdbx_description
1 polymer ?
#
loop_
_entity_poly.entity_id
_entity_poly.type
_entity_poly.pdbx_seq_one_letter_code
_entity_poly.pdbx_strand_id
1 'polypeptide(L)'
;MQQNRMENVLAFTAPRQGCQYRANYNALEYTHGNVHIFVGGDMYDPYTSGNDPLFYLHHSFVDYIWEMYRQQKQTRYQRENDYSPDNQACSSALHFGSTLMRPFIPLRNIDGLSNAYTDNLYEYAPRPTCRNGPKCGSKYLFCDRSHGQPHCVSQARIGGRCSGFVRGEQVCHDGICIGGRCVATRSSSVSLQILPVTPPLISVPAKQTSVVSINADCYNENECCQYWAQRGECDRNKGYMHEWCKVSCRVCQPNFNPNIECSNHHENCERWARSGECLRNTKWMRENCRQSCRHCNRTRAQICSGGRHDVKATHRPQPEKTSLLHCNSPGCYNENVCCPLWGLQGQCTRNFTWVACNCKVSCGLCIPVDYDYGTCNDYHRSCPDWAARGECSINAWMLENCRRSCRSCLDQWQLRQRCRINSDLSFSHTPNFVPTMIDDFYYDIL
;
A
#
# COMPACT_ATOMS: atom_id res chain seq x y z
N MET A 1 11.08 7.78 21.02
CA MET A 1 10.77 8.58 19.81
C MET A 1 11.96 9.45 19.37
N GLN A 2 13.18 8.89 19.30
CA GLN A 2 14.39 9.65 18.92
C GLN A 2 14.74 9.56 17.42
N GLN A 3 14.14 8.60 16.71
CA GLN A 3 14.38 8.39 15.27
C GLN A 3 13.70 9.50 14.45
N ASN A 4 14.36 9.96 13.39
CA ASN A 4 13.85 11.00 12.49
C ASN A 4 13.82 10.57 11.01
N ARG A 5 14.23 9.33 10.72
CA ARG A 5 14.29 8.75 9.36
C ARG A 5 13.36 7.56 9.26
N MET A 6 12.51 7.52 8.23
CA MET A 6 11.43 6.54 8.14
C MET A 6 11.93 5.10 8.04
N GLU A 7 13.04 4.88 7.33
CA GLU A 7 13.73 3.59 7.23
C GLU A 7 14.25 3.06 8.57
N ASN A 8 14.43 3.91 9.58
CA ASN A 8 14.82 3.47 10.92
C ASN A 8 13.61 3.26 11.83
N VAL A 9 12.49 3.92 11.53
CA VAL A 9 11.26 3.85 12.32
C VAL A 9 10.47 2.60 11.95
N LEU A 10 10.19 2.41 10.66
CA LEU A 10 9.56 1.18 10.16
C LEU A 10 10.55 0.01 10.15
N ALA A 11 11.84 0.31 9.94
CA ALA A 11 12.94 -0.65 9.90
C ALA A 11 12.81 -1.74 8.84
N PHE A 12 13.96 -2.25 8.41
CA PHE A 12 14.02 -3.49 7.63
C PHE A 12 14.35 -4.62 8.61
N THR A 13 13.34 -5.38 9.02
CA THR A 13 13.47 -6.40 10.07
C THR A 13 13.97 -7.75 9.60
N ALA A 14 13.91 -8.00 8.28
CA ALA A 14 14.50 -9.18 7.65
C ALA A 14 15.31 -8.80 6.39
N PRO A 15 16.38 -7.97 6.53
CA PRO A 15 17.17 -7.55 5.39
C PRO A 15 17.95 -8.74 4.81
N ARG A 16 17.97 -8.86 3.48
CA ARG A 16 18.74 -9.86 2.76
C ARG A 16 20.19 -9.39 2.58
N GLN A 17 21.05 -10.31 2.16
CA GLN A 17 22.41 -9.98 1.77
C GLN A 17 22.40 -8.90 0.68
N GLY A 18 23.14 -7.81 0.89
CA GLY A 18 23.17 -6.67 -0.04
C GLY A 18 22.28 -5.49 0.37
N CYS A 19 21.45 -5.61 1.41
CA CYS A 19 20.75 -4.45 1.97
C CYS A 19 21.74 -3.45 2.58
N GLN A 20 21.63 -2.18 2.17
CA GLN A 20 22.48 -1.10 2.69
C GLN A 20 22.07 -0.62 4.10
N TYR A 21 20.84 -0.93 4.53
CA TYR A 21 20.34 -0.55 5.84
C TYR A 21 20.64 -1.65 6.86
N ARG A 22 21.22 -1.24 8.00
CA ARG A 22 21.49 -2.16 9.11
C ARG A 22 20.22 -2.42 9.90
N ALA A 23 20.10 -3.63 10.44
CA ALA A 23 19.01 -3.97 11.36
C ALA A 23 19.04 -3.03 12.57
N ASN A 24 17.92 -2.34 12.83
CA ASN A 24 17.74 -1.49 13.99
C ASN A 24 16.96 -2.24 15.07
N TYR A 25 17.64 -2.91 16.00
CA TYR A 25 17.00 -3.67 17.08
C TYR A 25 16.20 -2.82 18.07
N ASN A 26 16.34 -1.49 18.02
CA ASN A 26 15.53 -0.56 18.80
C ASN A 26 14.26 -0.10 18.05
N ALA A 27 13.96 -0.67 16.87
CA ALA A 27 12.75 -0.36 16.14
C ALA A 27 11.51 -0.91 16.85
N LEU A 28 10.37 -0.27 16.58
CA LEU A 28 9.09 -0.61 17.19
C LEU A 28 8.73 -2.08 16.94
N GLU A 29 8.96 -2.56 15.71
CA GLU A 29 8.69 -3.93 15.27
C GLU A 29 9.37 -5.00 16.16
N TYR A 30 10.64 -4.83 16.51
CA TYR A 30 11.34 -5.80 17.38
C TYR A 30 10.79 -5.79 18.81
N THR A 31 10.44 -4.61 19.33
CA THR A 31 9.87 -4.48 20.67
C THR A 31 8.45 -5.06 20.72
N HIS A 32 7.68 -4.84 19.65
CA HIS A 32 6.37 -5.46 19.42
C HIS A 32 6.48 -6.99 19.38
N GLY A 33 7.46 -7.53 18.66
CA GLY A 33 7.72 -8.96 18.57
C GLY A 33 8.06 -9.61 19.92
N ASN A 34 8.74 -8.91 20.82
CA ASN A 34 9.01 -9.43 22.17
C ASN A 34 7.75 -9.70 22.98
N VAL A 35 6.68 -8.93 22.78
CA VAL A 35 5.40 -9.15 23.48
C VAL A 35 4.68 -10.39 22.94
N HIS A 36 4.71 -10.60 21.62
CA HIS A 36 4.25 -11.84 21.00
C HIS A 36 4.93 -13.06 21.62
N ILE A 37 6.26 -13.01 21.74
CA ILE A 37 7.06 -14.07 22.36
C ILE A 37 6.73 -14.25 23.85
N PHE A 38 6.58 -13.15 24.59
CA PHE A 38 6.29 -13.18 26.02
C PHE A 38 4.93 -13.82 26.34
N VAL A 39 3.89 -13.50 25.57
CA VAL A 39 2.55 -14.06 25.80
C VAL A 39 2.53 -15.56 25.45
N GLY A 40 3.20 -15.96 24.38
CA GLY A 40 3.27 -17.37 23.97
C GLY A 40 1.96 -17.88 23.34
N GLY A 41 1.83 -19.20 23.19
CA GLY A 41 0.63 -19.81 22.61
C GLY A 41 0.34 -19.30 21.19
N ASP A 42 -0.93 -19.00 20.89
CA ASP A 42 -1.33 -18.44 19.60
C ASP A 42 -0.59 -17.13 19.29
N MET A 43 -0.34 -16.28 20.30
CA MET A 43 0.39 -15.01 20.14
C MET A 43 1.84 -15.19 19.70
N TYR A 44 2.46 -16.35 19.91
CA TYR A 44 3.85 -16.59 19.49
C TYR A 44 3.99 -16.75 17.97
N ASP A 45 3.04 -17.45 17.34
CA ASP A 45 3.11 -17.80 15.92
C ASP A 45 2.42 -16.72 15.07
N PRO A 46 3.14 -16.05 14.15
CA PRO A 46 2.58 -15.01 13.28
C PRO A 46 1.38 -15.46 12.43
N TYR A 47 1.23 -16.77 12.16
CA TYR A 47 0.11 -17.29 11.38
C TYR A 47 -1.16 -17.47 12.21
N THR A 48 -1.04 -17.62 13.54
CA THR A 48 -2.17 -17.86 14.44
C THR A 48 -2.41 -16.74 15.43
N SER A 49 -1.51 -15.76 15.54
CA SER A 49 -1.58 -14.72 16.58
C SER A 49 -2.88 -13.94 16.57
N GLY A 50 -3.51 -13.76 15.40
CA GLY A 50 -4.83 -13.12 15.30
C GLY A 50 -5.99 -13.87 15.96
N ASN A 51 -5.80 -15.15 16.33
CA ASN A 51 -6.81 -15.94 17.04
C ASN A 51 -6.91 -15.57 18.53
N ASP A 52 -5.84 -15.03 19.12
CA ASP A 52 -5.85 -14.53 20.49
C ASP A 52 -6.40 -13.09 20.52
N PRO A 53 -7.49 -12.79 21.25
CA PRO A 53 -8.02 -11.43 21.35
C PRO A 53 -7.02 -10.38 21.86
N LEU A 54 -5.97 -10.78 22.59
CA LEU A 54 -4.89 -9.88 23.02
C LEU A 54 -4.13 -9.29 21.84
N PHE A 55 -4.13 -9.94 20.68
CA PHE A 55 -3.53 -9.45 19.44
C PHE A 55 -4.02 -8.04 19.11
N TYR A 56 -5.33 -7.85 19.13
CA TYR A 56 -5.94 -6.57 18.77
C TYR A 56 -5.60 -5.48 19.77
N LEU A 57 -5.60 -5.79 21.08
CA LEU A 57 -5.21 -4.83 22.11
C LEU A 57 -3.73 -4.44 22.00
N HIS A 58 -2.86 -5.42 21.72
CA HIS A 58 -1.43 -5.21 21.52
C HIS A 58 -1.15 -4.35 20.28
N HIS A 59 -1.75 -4.68 19.13
CA HIS A 59 -1.57 -3.93 17.89
C HIS A 59 -2.22 -2.54 17.93
N SER A 60 -3.32 -2.34 18.66
CA SER A 60 -3.83 -0.98 18.96
C SER A 60 -2.84 -0.17 19.79
N PHE A 61 -2.11 -0.79 20.72
CA PHE A 61 -1.07 -0.10 21.47
C PHE A 61 0.17 0.22 20.62
N VAL A 62 0.53 -0.66 19.69
CA VAL A 62 1.60 -0.38 18.71
C VAL A 62 1.21 0.78 17.80
N ASP A 63 -0.02 0.77 17.28
CA ASP A 63 -0.54 1.88 16.47
C ASP A 63 -0.66 3.18 17.27
N TYR A 64 -1.01 3.12 18.56
CA TYR A 64 -0.93 4.28 19.45
C TYR A 64 0.49 4.88 19.51
N ILE A 65 1.52 4.04 19.67
CA ILE A 65 2.92 4.51 19.68
C ILE A 65 3.30 5.12 18.32
N TRP A 66 2.85 4.50 17.24
CA TRP A 66 3.04 5.01 15.88
C TRP A 66 2.39 6.38 15.69
N GLU A 67 1.14 6.56 16.14
CA GLU A 67 0.43 7.84 16.05
C GLU A 67 1.07 8.91 16.94
N MET A 68 1.56 8.56 18.15
CA MET A 68 2.35 9.49 18.96
C MET A 68 3.60 9.99 18.22
N TYR A 69 4.29 9.09 17.50
CA TYR A 69 5.44 9.47 16.68
C TYR A 69 5.02 10.41 15.55
N ARG A 70 3.97 10.05 14.78
CA ARG A 70 3.42 10.87 13.69
C ARG A 70 3.07 12.27 14.17
N GLN A 71 2.45 12.40 15.34
CA GLN A 71 2.06 13.68 15.91
C GLN A 71 3.26 14.55 16.32
N GLN A 72 4.32 13.95 16.84
CA GLN A 72 5.49 14.69 17.34
C GLN A 72 6.54 15.00 16.27
N LYS A 73 6.63 14.17 15.24
CA LYS A 73 7.78 14.17 14.30
C LYS A 73 7.41 14.48 12.86
N GLN A 74 6.13 14.43 12.51
CA GLN A 74 5.69 14.59 11.13
C GLN A 74 4.62 15.66 10.99
N THR A 75 4.78 16.48 9.96
CA THR A 75 3.69 17.30 9.44
C THR A 75 2.57 16.41 8.88
N ARG A 76 1.36 16.95 8.75
CA ARG A 76 0.25 16.17 8.16
C ARG A 76 0.55 15.62 6.77
N TYR A 77 1.33 16.36 5.97
CA TYR A 77 1.77 15.88 4.65
C TYR A 77 2.75 14.70 4.77
N GLN A 78 3.76 14.82 5.62
CA GLN A 78 4.75 13.76 5.86
C GLN A 78 4.09 12.47 6.36
N ARG A 79 3.07 12.59 7.21
CA ARG A 79 2.31 11.45 7.75
C ARG A 79 1.69 10.53 6.71
N GLU A 80 1.43 11.03 5.50
CA GLU A 80 0.82 10.25 4.40
C GLU A 80 1.83 9.88 3.30
N ASN A 81 3.04 10.44 3.33
CA ASN A 81 4.00 10.35 2.22
C ASN A 81 5.37 9.79 2.61
N ASP A 82 5.72 9.81 3.90
CA ASP A 82 6.97 9.23 4.40
C ASP A 82 6.79 7.73 4.57
N TYR A 83 7.23 6.97 3.57
CA TYR A 83 7.28 5.52 3.58
C TYR A 83 8.73 5.06 3.37
N SER A 84 9.14 3.91 3.92
CA SER A 84 10.50 3.40 3.69
C SER A 84 10.78 3.19 2.19
N PRO A 85 12.00 3.47 1.70
CA PRO A 85 12.31 3.27 0.28
C PRO A 85 12.11 1.82 -0.15
N ASP A 86 11.50 1.62 -1.32
CA ASP A 86 11.37 0.30 -1.93
C ASP A 86 12.76 -0.24 -2.29
N ASN A 87 13.12 -1.41 -1.75
CA ASN A 87 14.41 -2.04 -2.01
C ASN A 87 14.31 -3.57 -1.82
N GLN A 88 14.49 -4.34 -2.89
CA GLN A 88 14.33 -5.81 -2.89
C GLN A 88 15.41 -6.52 -2.06
N ALA A 89 16.56 -5.89 -1.83
CA ALA A 89 17.56 -6.42 -0.92
C ALA A 89 17.15 -6.22 0.55
N CYS A 90 16.28 -5.26 0.85
CA CYS A 90 15.93 -4.88 2.23
C CYS A 90 14.55 -5.37 2.68
N SER A 91 13.58 -5.47 1.77
CA SER A 91 12.26 -6.04 2.04
C SER A 91 11.71 -6.76 0.80
N SER A 92 10.75 -7.68 1.02
CA SER A 92 9.99 -8.26 -0.08
C SER A 92 9.22 -7.15 -0.81
N ALA A 93 9.10 -7.27 -2.14
CA ALA A 93 8.33 -6.33 -2.97
C ALA A 93 6.87 -6.18 -2.50
N LEU A 94 6.33 -7.18 -1.79
CA LEU A 94 5.01 -7.11 -1.17
C LEU A 94 4.88 -6.01 -0.09
N HIS A 95 5.99 -5.51 0.45
CA HIS A 95 6.04 -4.42 1.42
C HIS A 95 6.39 -3.07 0.78
N PHE A 96 6.47 -2.98 -0.54
CA PHE A 96 6.70 -1.69 -1.20
C PHE A 96 5.49 -0.79 -1.06
N GLY A 97 5.71 0.51 -0.92
CA GLY A 97 4.65 1.45 -0.54
C GLY A 97 3.49 1.48 -1.54
N SER A 98 3.80 1.37 -2.83
CA SER A 98 2.81 1.34 -3.90
C SER A 98 2.17 -0.04 -4.14
N THR A 99 2.70 -1.11 -3.55
CA THR A 99 2.15 -2.46 -3.70
C THR A 99 0.85 -2.59 -2.94
N LEU A 100 -0.06 -3.41 -3.48
CA LEU A 100 -1.37 -3.68 -2.89
C LEU A 100 -1.24 -4.37 -1.53
N MET A 101 -1.91 -3.81 -0.53
CA MET A 101 -2.02 -4.35 0.82
C MET A 101 -2.98 -5.54 0.80
N ARG A 102 -2.45 -6.76 0.96
CA ARG A 102 -3.26 -7.98 0.92
C ARG A 102 -3.77 -8.33 2.32
N PRO A 103 -5.03 -8.80 2.47
CA PRO A 103 -6.06 -8.98 1.44
C PRO A 103 -6.91 -7.73 1.15
N PHE A 104 -6.57 -6.57 1.73
CA PHE A 104 -7.35 -5.31 1.70
C PHE A 104 -7.31 -4.52 0.38
N ILE A 105 -7.24 -5.21 -0.75
CA ILE A 105 -7.26 -4.61 -2.09
C ILE A 105 -8.60 -3.84 -2.27
N PRO A 106 -8.61 -2.61 -2.83
CA PRO A 106 -7.56 -1.96 -3.63
C PRO A 106 -6.57 -1.08 -2.86
N LEU A 107 -6.52 -1.14 -1.52
CA LEU A 107 -5.57 -0.33 -0.75
C LEU A 107 -4.13 -0.75 -1.06
N ARG A 108 -3.24 0.23 -1.16
CA ARG A 108 -1.78 0.05 -1.20
C ARG A 108 -1.20 0.12 0.22
N ASN A 109 -0.01 -0.40 0.43
CA ASN A 109 0.64 -0.33 1.74
C ASN A 109 0.77 1.11 2.26
N ILE A 110 1.09 2.07 1.39
CA ILE A 110 1.17 3.49 1.76
C ILE A 110 -0.18 4.09 2.15
N ASP A 111 -1.30 3.55 1.66
CA ASP A 111 -2.63 4.06 2.01
C ASP A 111 -2.97 3.79 3.49
N GLY A 112 -2.30 2.81 4.11
CA GLY A 112 -2.34 2.60 5.57
C GLY A 112 -1.80 3.78 6.38
N LEU A 113 -1.08 4.71 5.75
CA LEU A 113 -0.59 5.93 6.38
C LEU A 113 -1.59 7.10 6.28
N SER A 114 -2.82 6.89 5.81
CA SER A 114 -3.76 8.00 5.66
C SER A 114 -4.08 8.67 6.99
N ASN A 115 -4.15 10.00 6.96
CA ASN A 115 -4.68 10.81 8.05
C ASN A 115 -6.17 10.55 8.30
N ALA A 116 -6.90 10.04 7.31
CA ALA A 116 -8.35 9.83 7.38
C ALA A 116 -8.75 8.84 8.48
N TYR A 117 -7.88 7.90 8.86
CA TYR A 117 -8.12 6.97 9.96
C TYR A 117 -8.29 7.69 11.30
N THR A 118 -7.36 8.60 11.62
CA THR A 118 -7.41 9.37 12.86
C THR A 118 -8.38 10.55 12.80
N ASP A 119 -8.73 11.01 11.59
CA ASP A 119 -9.69 12.11 11.42
C ASP A 119 -11.15 11.64 11.49
N ASN A 120 -11.44 10.42 11.04
CA ASN A 120 -12.82 9.97 10.81
C ASN A 120 -13.18 8.62 11.44
N LEU A 121 -12.21 7.81 11.87
CA LEU A 121 -12.47 6.44 12.34
C LEU A 121 -12.21 6.25 13.83
N TYR A 122 -11.06 6.69 14.33
CA TYR A 122 -10.69 6.50 15.73
C TYR A 122 -9.80 7.61 16.28
N GLU A 123 -9.79 7.75 17.60
CA GLU A 123 -8.82 8.54 18.34
C GLU A 123 -8.30 7.73 19.55
N TYR A 124 -7.11 8.10 20.04
CA TYR A 124 -6.53 7.47 21.22
C TYR A 124 -6.65 8.37 22.45
N ALA A 125 -7.13 7.79 23.56
CA ALA A 125 -7.07 8.45 24.85
C ALA A 125 -5.61 8.67 25.31
N PRO A 126 -5.32 9.75 26.06
CA PRO A 126 -3.99 9.97 26.62
C PRO A 126 -3.53 8.83 27.54
N ARG A 127 -2.22 8.52 27.52
CA ARG A 127 -1.65 7.50 28.41
C ARG A 127 -1.93 7.85 29.89
N PRO A 128 -2.38 6.88 30.70
CA PRO A 128 -2.56 7.08 32.14
C PRO A 128 -1.26 7.56 32.80
N THR A 129 -1.38 8.51 33.73
CA THR A 129 -0.25 9.03 34.49
C THR A 129 -0.51 8.96 35.99
N CYS A 130 0.56 8.94 36.77
CA CYS A 130 0.51 8.99 38.24
C CYS A 130 -0.15 10.26 38.80
N ARG A 131 -0.40 11.28 37.95
CA ARG A 131 -1.16 12.48 38.34
C ARG A 131 -2.63 12.14 38.60
N ASN A 132 -3.14 11.06 38.03
CA ASN A 132 -4.51 10.56 38.23
C ASN A 132 -4.64 9.71 39.51
N GLY A 133 -3.79 9.97 40.52
CA GLY A 133 -3.79 9.27 41.80
C GLY A 133 -3.03 7.95 41.82
N PRO A 134 -3.08 7.22 42.95
CA PRO A 134 -2.29 6.00 43.18
C PRO A 134 -2.67 4.83 42.26
N LYS A 135 -3.86 4.88 41.65
CA LYS A 135 -4.38 3.90 40.69
C LYS A 135 -4.34 4.38 39.24
N CYS A 136 -3.72 5.53 38.96
CA CYS A 136 -3.63 6.10 37.62
C CYS A 136 -4.99 6.27 36.89
N GLY A 137 -6.08 6.45 37.64
CA GLY A 137 -7.44 6.53 37.08
C GLY A 137 -8.02 5.20 36.58
N SER A 138 -7.41 4.04 36.87
CA SER A 138 -7.90 2.72 36.46
C SER A 138 -7.86 1.73 37.61
N LYS A 139 -8.90 0.89 37.75
CA LYS A 139 -8.94 -0.18 38.76
C LYS A 139 -7.93 -1.32 38.52
N TYR A 140 -7.24 -1.31 37.39
CA TYR A 140 -6.25 -2.33 37.01
C TYR A 140 -4.80 -1.82 37.05
N LEU A 141 -4.59 -0.55 37.37
CA LEU A 141 -3.27 0.08 37.38
C LEU A 141 -2.90 0.52 38.79
N PHE A 142 -1.59 0.64 39.02
CA PHE A 142 -1.03 1.37 40.14
C PHE A 142 0.08 2.29 39.65
N CYS A 143 0.36 3.33 40.43
CA CYS A 143 1.48 4.22 40.18
C CYS A 143 2.75 3.61 40.78
N ASP A 144 3.65 3.11 39.93
CA ASP A 144 4.98 2.72 40.35
C ASP A 144 5.79 3.97 40.65
N ARG A 145 6.21 4.08 41.91
CA ARG A 145 7.14 5.10 42.35
C ARG A 145 8.50 4.43 42.60
N SER A 146 8.58 3.19 43.02
CA SER A 146 9.83 2.55 43.43
C SER A 146 10.92 2.47 42.36
N HIS A 147 10.58 2.49 41.06
CA HIS A 147 11.55 2.31 39.97
C HIS A 147 11.79 3.56 39.10
N GLY A 148 12.17 4.68 39.74
CA GLY A 148 12.58 5.89 39.04
C GLY A 148 11.45 6.91 38.83
N GLN A 149 11.31 7.41 37.60
CA GLN A 149 10.27 8.39 37.28
C GLN A 149 8.88 7.75 37.43
N PRO A 150 7.93 8.39 38.16
CA PRO A 150 6.63 7.80 38.42
C PRO A 150 5.88 7.46 37.13
N HIS A 151 5.48 6.20 36.98
CA HIS A 151 4.76 5.72 35.80
C HIS A 151 3.70 4.69 36.19
N CYS A 152 2.69 4.52 35.33
CA CYS A 152 1.59 3.61 35.60
C CYS A 152 1.92 2.21 35.11
N VAL A 153 1.68 1.23 35.98
CA VAL A 153 1.97 -0.19 35.77
C VAL A 153 0.70 -0.99 36.05
N SER A 154 0.51 -2.10 35.33
CA SER A 154 -0.58 -3.03 35.58
C SER A 154 -0.42 -3.70 36.94
N GLN A 155 -1.53 -3.81 37.68
CA GLN A 155 -1.55 -4.57 38.91
C GLN A 155 -1.33 -6.06 38.64
N ALA A 156 -0.65 -6.73 39.56
CA ALA A 156 -0.41 -8.16 39.50
C ALA A 156 -1.67 -8.93 39.93
N ARG A 157 -2.04 -9.94 39.14
CA ARG A 157 -3.07 -10.92 39.53
C ARG A 157 -2.65 -11.69 40.79
N ILE A 158 -3.62 -12.36 41.43
CA ILE A 158 -3.35 -13.28 42.54
C ILE A 158 -2.32 -14.35 42.12
N GLY A 159 -1.35 -14.61 43.00
CA GLY A 159 -0.16 -15.44 42.74
C GLY A 159 0.99 -14.72 42.02
N GLY A 160 0.75 -13.53 41.46
CA GLY A 160 1.76 -12.69 40.82
C GLY A 160 2.79 -12.14 41.82
N ARG A 161 3.97 -11.77 41.31
CA ARG A 161 5.03 -11.16 42.12
C ARG A 161 4.68 -9.71 42.46
N CYS A 162 4.84 -9.34 43.73
CA CYS A 162 4.65 -7.97 44.22
C CYS A 162 5.84 -7.42 45.02
N SER A 163 6.96 -8.15 45.04
CA SER A 163 8.23 -7.69 45.60
C SER A 163 8.88 -6.59 44.75
N GLY A 164 9.66 -5.70 45.38
CA GLY A 164 10.42 -4.63 44.70
C GLY A 164 9.75 -3.26 44.76
N PHE A 165 8.49 -3.19 45.19
CA PHE A 165 7.76 -1.93 45.39
C PHE A 165 7.78 -1.56 46.88
N VAL A 166 8.49 -0.49 47.22
CA VAL A 166 8.87 -0.10 48.58
C VAL A 166 8.22 1.21 49.06
N ARG A 167 7.47 1.91 48.20
CA ARG A 167 6.85 3.21 48.51
C ARG A 167 5.35 3.11 48.80
N GLY A 168 4.91 1.93 49.25
CA GLY A 168 3.50 1.67 49.63
C GLY A 168 2.56 1.50 48.43
N GLU A 169 3.08 1.08 47.29
CA GLU A 169 2.28 0.87 46.08
C GLU A 169 1.27 -0.28 46.22
N GLN A 170 0.06 -0.09 45.66
CA GLN A 170 -0.99 -1.12 45.62
C GLN A 170 -0.78 -2.08 44.43
N VAL A 171 0.26 -2.90 44.49
CA VAL A 171 0.68 -3.77 43.38
C VAL A 171 -0.34 -4.85 43.04
N CYS A 172 -1.06 -5.37 44.03
CA CYS A 172 -1.95 -6.52 43.85
C CYS A 172 -3.38 -6.10 43.46
N HIS A 173 -3.92 -6.76 42.42
CA HIS A 173 -5.32 -6.63 42.06
C HIS A 173 -6.18 -7.49 42.98
N ASP A 174 -7.15 -6.87 43.67
CA ASP A 174 -8.06 -7.52 44.63
C ASP A 174 -7.36 -8.41 45.69
N GLY A 175 -6.19 -7.97 46.16
CA GLY A 175 -5.40 -8.70 47.14
C GLY A 175 -4.34 -7.85 47.84
N ILE A 176 -3.57 -8.50 48.70
CA ILE A 176 -2.45 -7.89 49.43
C ILE A 176 -1.15 -8.63 49.14
N CYS A 177 -0.03 -7.90 49.22
CA CYS A 177 1.29 -8.48 49.03
C CYS A 177 1.75 -9.17 50.31
N ILE A 178 1.86 -10.50 50.30
CA ILE A 178 2.35 -11.31 51.41
C ILE A 178 3.50 -12.18 50.90
N GLY A 179 4.67 -12.10 51.55
CA GLY A 179 5.83 -12.89 51.15
C GLY A 179 6.27 -12.64 49.69
N GLY A 180 6.08 -11.42 49.19
CA GLY A 180 6.42 -11.05 47.80
C GLY A 180 5.45 -11.58 46.73
N ARG A 181 4.31 -12.16 47.11
CA ARG A 181 3.24 -12.58 46.19
C ARG A 181 1.89 -11.99 46.55
N CYS A 182 1.06 -11.77 45.52
CA CYS A 182 -0.31 -11.31 45.70
C CYS A 182 -1.21 -12.43 46.21
N VAL A 183 -1.84 -12.20 47.35
CA VAL A 183 -2.77 -13.14 47.99
C VAL A 183 -4.15 -12.48 48.12
N ALA A 184 -5.22 -13.22 47.84
CA ALA A 184 -6.57 -12.71 47.93
C ALA A 184 -6.94 -12.34 49.38
N THR A 185 -7.59 -11.20 49.58
CA THR A 185 -8.18 -10.85 50.88
C THR A 185 -9.52 -11.58 51.03
N ARG A 186 -9.82 -12.07 52.24
CA ARG A 186 -11.02 -12.89 52.55
C ARG A 186 -12.38 -12.24 52.28
N SER A 187 -12.43 -11.01 51.75
CA SER A 187 -13.68 -10.26 51.52
C SER A 187 -14.12 -10.18 50.06
N SER A 188 -13.45 -10.88 49.14
CA SER A 188 -13.82 -10.88 47.71
C SER A 188 -14.19 -12.29 47.23
N SER A 189 -15.13 -12.95 47.91
CA SER A 189 -15.97 -13.96 47.25
C SER A 189 -16.96 -13.24 46.33
N VAL A 190 -16.46 -12.66 45.25
CA VAL A 190 -17.32 -12.18 44.15
C VAL A 190 -17.75 -13.42 43.40
N SER A 191 -19.02 -13.78 43.58
CA SER A 191 -19.73 -14.75 42.75
C SER A 191 -19.43 -14.47 41.28
N LEU A 192 -18.93 -15.47 40.57
CA LEU A 192 -18.94 -15.53 39.10
C LEU A 192 -20.39 -15.50 38.63
N GLN A 193 -20.98 -14.31 38.55
CA GLN A 193 -22.21 -14.11 37.78
C GLN A 193 -21.79 -13.93 36.32
N ILE A 194 -21.91 -15.03 35.58
CA ILE A 194 -21.94 -15.02 34.13
C ILE A 194 -23.19 -14.24 33.73
N LEU A 195 -23.03 -12.95 33.41
CA LEU A 195 -24.08 -12.21 32.73
C LEU A 195 -24.18 -12.75 31.29
N PRO A 196 -25.37 -13.10 30.79
CA PRO A 196 -25.54 -13.46 29.40
C PRO A 196 -25.25 -12.23 28.54
N VAL A 197 -24.15 -12.28 27.78
CA VAL A 197 -23.86 -11.30 26.74
C VAL A 197 -24.83 -11.59 25.59
N THR A 198 -25.93 -10.85 25.52
CA THR A 198 -26.68 -10.73 24.28
C THR A 198 -25.79 -10.01 23.26
N PRO A 199 -25.47 -10.63 22.11
CA PRO A 199 -24.69 -9.96 21.09
C PRO A 199 -25.46 -8.71 20.61
N PRO A 200 -24.78 -7.57 20.39
CA PRO A 200 -25.43 -6.45 19.74
C PRO A 200 -25.86 -6.88 18.34
N LEU A 201 -27.10 -6.58 17.98
CA LEU A 201 -27.56 -6.65 16.59
C LEU A 201 -26.76 -5.63 15.79
N ILE A 202 -25.71 -6.09 15.11
CA ILE A 202 -24.97 -5.30 14.14
C ILE A 202 -25.90 -5.11 12.94
N SER A 203 -26.48 -3.92 12.82
CA SER A 203 -27.14 -3.50 11.59
C SER A 203 -26.05 -3.30 10.53
N VAL A 204 -25.92 -4.26 9.62
CA VAL A 204 -25.03 -4.15 8.45
C VAL A 204 -25.50 -3.00 7.56
N PRO A 205 -24.71 -1.95 7.32
CA PRO A 205 -25.01 -0.94 6.32
C PRO A 205 -24.92 -1.56 4.93
N ALA A 206 -25.86 -1.16 4.06
CA ALA A 206 -26.05 -1.71 2.74
C ALA A 206 -24.85 -1.52 1.80
N LYS A 207 -24.52 -2.62 1.10
CA LYS A 207 -23.96 -2.74 -0.26
C LYS A 207 -22.89 -1.70 -0.64
N GLN A 208 -21.64 -2.00 -0.32
CA GLN A 208 -20.47 -1.34 -0.91
C GLN A 208 -19.81 -2.25 -1.95
N THR A 209 -19.43 -1.64 -3.06
CA THR A 209 -18.97 -2.26 -4.31
C THR A 209 -17.68 -3.04 -4.14
N SER A 210 -17.72 -4.33 -4.50
CA SER A 210 -16.56 -5.16 -4.72
C SER A 210 -15.73 -4.63 -5.89
N VAL A 211 -14.44 -4.35 -5.68
CA VAL A 211 -13.49 -4.09 -6.77
C VAL A 211 -12.28 -4.99 -6.55
N VAL A 212 -11.98 -5.75 -7.61
CA VAL A 212 -11.23 -7.00 -7.54
C VAL A 212 -9.86 -6.89 -8.21
N SER A 213 -8.93 -7.74 -7.74
CA SER A 213 -7.63 -8.17 -8.28
C SER A 213 -7.29 -7.78 -9.73
N ILE A 214 -6.09 -7.21 -9.94
CA ILE A 214 -5.46 -7.14 -11.27
C ILE A 214 -4.86 -8.51 -11.58
N ASN A 215 -5.43 -9.19 -12.57
CA ASN A 215 -4.94 -10.47 -13.07
C ASN A 215 -4.42 -10.27 -14.51
N ALA A 216 -3.31 -10.92 -14.87
CA ALA A 216 -2.84 -10.93 -16.27
C ALA A 216 -3.89 -11.55 -17.21
N ASP A 217 -4.78 -12.39 -16.67
CA ASP A 217 -5.93 -13.00 -17.35
C ASP A 217 -7.25 -12.22 -17.12
N CYS A 218 -7.17 -10.93 -16.81
CA CYS A 218 -8.35 -10.10 -16.58
C CYS A 218 -8.94 -9.60 -17.91
N TYR A 219 -9.77 -10.43 -18.53
CA TYR A 219 -10.45 -10.12 -19.78
C TYR A 219 -11.98 -10.20 -19.64
N ASN A 220 -12.68 -9.49 -20.51
CA ASN A 220 -14.05 -9.82 -20.82
C ASN A 220 -14.05 -10.93 -21.88
N GLU A 221 -15.01 -11.85 -21.78
CA GLU A 221 -15.13 -12.97 -22.71
C GLU A 221 -16.13 -12.68 -23.84
N ASN A 222 -16.81 -11.52 -23.80
CA ASN A 222 -17.86 -11.18 -24.74
C ASN A 222 -17.86 -9.69 -25.12
N GLU A 223 -18.03 -9.41 -26.41
CA GLU A 223 -18.08 -8.05 -26.98
C GLU A 223 -19.19 -7.16 -26.43
N CYS A 224 -20.19 -7.74 -25.75
CA CYS A 224 -21.32 -7.03 -25.15
C CYS A 224 -21.23 -6.86 -23.62
N CYS A 225 -20.14 -7.30 -22.98
CA CYS A 225 -19.98 -7.20 -21.53
C CYS A 225 -20.15 -5.77 -21.00
N GLN A 226 -19.57 -4.77 -21.68
CA GLN A 226 -19.70 -3.37 -21.27
C GLN A 226 -21.14 -2.86 -21.44
N TYR A 227 -21.80 -3.22 -22.55
CA TYR A 227 -23.18 -2.84 -22.82
C TYR A 227 -24.15 -3.43 -21.79
N TRP A 228 -23.98 -4.70 -21.43
CA TRP A 228 -24.79 -5.37 -20.40
C TRP A 228 -24.53 -4.81 -19.00
N ALA A 229 -23.26 -4.55 -18.66
CA ALA A 229 -22.90 -3.94 -17.38
C ALA A 229 -23.56 -2.56 -17.20
N GLN A 230 -23.57 -1.72 -18.23
CA GLN A 230 -24.24 -0.40 -18.21
C GLN A 230 -25.76 -0.50 -17.99
N ARG A 231 -26.37 -1.65 -18.29
CA ARG A 231 -27.81 -1.92 -18.10
C ARG A 231 -28.12 -2.62 -16.77
N GLY A 232 -27.12 -2.75 -15.89
CA GLY A 232 -27.29 -3.34 -14.55
C GLY A 232 -27.23 -4.87 -14.51
N GLU A 233 -26.74 -5.52 -15.56
CA GLU A 233 -26.65 -6.99 -15.59
C GLU A 233 -25.66 -7.54 -14.55
N CYS A 234 -24.67 -6.75 -14.11
CA CYS A 234 -23.75 -7.16 -13.03
C CYS A 234 -24.50 -7.49 -11.71
N ASP A 235 -25.64 -6.83 -11.46
CA ASP A 235 -26.49 -7.11 -10.31
C ASP A 235 -27.58 -8.14 -10.63
N ARG A 236 -28.20 -8.07 -11.82
CA ARG A 236 -29.34 -8.92 -12.22
C ARG A 236 -28.93 -10.33 -12.63
N ASN A 237 -27.75 -10.48 -13.23
CA ASN A 237 -27.21 -11.73 -13.76
C ASN A 237 -25.79 -11.96 -13.25
N LYS A 238 -25.64 -11.88 -11.92
CA LYS A 238 -24.36 -11.89 -11.22
C LYS A 238 -23.48 -13.10 -11.60
N GLY A 239 -24.06 -14.30 -11.69
CA GLY A 239 -23.30 -15.53 -11.97
C GLY A 239 -22.62 -15.50 -13.34
N TYR A 240 -23.36 -15.16 -14.39
CA TYR A 240 -22.80 -15.06 -15.74
C TYR A 240 -21.86 -13.85 -15.86
N MET A 241 -22.29 -12.69 -15.36
CA MET A 241 -21.54 -11.45 -15.55
C MET A 241 -20.23 -11.42 -14.75
N HIS A 242 -20.18 -12.05 -13.57
CA HIS A 242 -18.95 -12.14 -12.80
C HIS A 242 -17.95 -13.16 -13.38
N GLU A 243 -18.42 -14.18 -14.09
CA GLU A 243 -17.53 -15.16 -14.71
C GLU A 243 -17.09 -14.76 -16.12
N TRP A 244 -17.94 -14.12 -16.92
CA TRP A 244 -17.66 -13.87 -18.34
C TRP A 244 -17.41 -12.37 -18.65
N CYS A 245 -17.75 -11.46 -17.73
CA CYS A 245 -17.64 -10.02 -17.93
C CYS A 245 -16.83 -9.37 -16.79
N LYS A 246 -15.68 -9.98 -16.47
CA LYS A 246 -14.90 -9.68 -15.27
C LYS A 246 -14.45 -8.22 -15.24
N VAL A 247 -13.99 -7.68 -16.36
CA VAL A 247 -13.57 -6.28 -16.48
C VAL A 247 -14.78 -5.34 -16.35
N SER A 248 -15.86 -5.60 -17.10
CA SER A 248 -17.03 -4.71 -17.13
C SER A 248 -17.79 -4.65 -15.80
N CYS A 249 -17.81 -5.74 -15.04
CA CYS A 249 -18.41 -5.79 -13.70
C CYS A 249 -17.43 -5.48 -12.58
N ARG A 250 -16.20 -5.05 -12.90
CA ARG A 250 -15.16 -4.70 -11.92
C ARG A 250 -14.80 -5.88 -11.00
N VAL A 251 -14.98 -7.09 -11.52
CA VAL A 251 -14.56 -8.37 -10.93
C VAL A 251 -13.10 -8.67 -11.24
N CYS A 252 -12.40 -7.85 -12.00
CA CYS A 252 -10.95 -7.71 -11.97
C CYS A 252 -10.56 -6.39 -12.64
N GLN A 253 -9.30 -5.96 -12.51
CA GLN A 253 -8.80 -4.79 -13.22
C GLN A 253 -7.75 -5.20 -14.28
N PRO A 254 -7.94 -4.85 -15.56
CA PRO A 254 -7.02 -5.22 -16.64
C PRO A 254 -5.77 -4.34 -16.67
N ASN A 255 -4.70 -4.84 -17.31
CA ASN A 255 -3.47 -4.08 -17.61
C ASN A 255 -3.55 -3.30 -18.94
N PHE A 256 -4.75 -3.18 -19.53
CA PHE A 256 -5.06 -2.43 -20.74
C PHE A 256 -6.25 -1.50 -20.51
N ASN A 257 -6.50 -0.53 -21.41
CA ASN A 257 -7.70 0.31 -21.34
C ASN A 257 -8.88 -0.35 -22.07
N PRO A 258 -9.90 -0.88 -21.37
CA PRO A 258 -11.03 -1.55 -22.00
C PRO A 258 -11.99 -0.61 -22.74
N ASN A 259 -11.87 0.71 -22.56
CA ASN A 259 -12.74 1.69 -23.24
C ASN A 259 -12.25 2.07 -24.64
N ILE A 260 -11.10 1.55 -25.08
CA ILE A 260 -10.61 1.80 -26.44
C ILE A 260 -11.42 0.93 -27.41
N GLU A 261 -12.14 1.58 -28.31
CA GLU A 261 -13.11 0.89 -29.16
C GLU A 261 -12.45 -0.01 -30.20
N CYS A 262 -11.27 0.36 -30.74
CA CYS A 262 -10.56 -0.40 -31.75
C CYS A 262 -9.10 -0.62 -31.33
N SER A 263 -8.82 -1.70 -30.60
CA SER A 263 -7.47 -2.07 -30.22
C SER A 263 -7.32 -3.59 -30.02
N ASN A 264 -6.08 -4.02 -29.84
CA ASN A 264 -5.73 -5.34 -29.34
C ASN A 264 -5.36 -5.21 -27.85
N HIS A 265 -5.99 -6.01 -27.01
CA HIS A 265 -5.79 -6.07 -25.56
C HIS A 265 -4.89 -7.24 -25.14
N HIS A 266 -4.48 -8.09 -26.10
CA HIS A 266 -3.59 -9.22 -25.87
C HIS A 266 -2.44 -9.24 -26.89
N GLU A 267 -1.23 -9.59 -26.45
CA GLU A 267 -0.01 -9.65 -27.28
C GLU A 267 -0.14 -10.58 -28.50
N ASN A 268 -0.76 -11.75 -28.30
CA ASN A 268 -0.97 -12.76 -29.35
C ASN A 268 -2.12 -12.46 -30.34
N CYS A 269 -2.80 -11.31 -30.25
CA CYS A 269 -3.95 -11.01 -31.11
C CYS A 269 -3.66 -11.14 -32.61
N GLU A 270 -2.49 -10.69 -33.07
CA GLU A 270 -2.12 -10.82 -34.48
C GLU A 270 -1.92 -12.28 -34.89
N ARG A 271 -1.26 -13.07 -34.03
CA ARG A 271 -1.00 -14.49 -34.27
C ARG A 271 -2.33 -15.26 -34.36
N TRP A 272 -3.21 -15.05 -33.41
CA TRP A 272 -4.53 -15.71 -33.38
C TRP A 272 -5.42 -15.30 -34.53
N ALA A 273 -5.39 -14.02 -34.93
CA ALA A 273 -6.13 -13.58 -36.11
C ALA A 273 -5.66 -14.30 -37.38
N ARG A 274 -4.33 -14.46 -37.57
CA ARG A 274 -3.76 -15.24 -38.68
C ARG A 274 -4.15 -16.72 -38.62
N SER A 275 -4.29 -17.29 -37.42
CA SER A 275 -4.74 -18.67 -37.21
C SER A 275 -6.25 -18.90 -37.37
N GLY A 276 -7.02 -17.85 -37.70
CA GLY A 276 -8.47 -17.97 -37.93
C GLY A 276 -9.34 -17.87 -36.67
N GLU A 277 -8.77 -17.47 -35.53
CA GLU A 277 -9.51 -17.34 -34.26
C GLU A 277 -10.60 -16.27 -34.32
N CYS A 278 -10.47 -15.27 -35.20
CA CYS A 278 -11.52 -14.26 -35.41
C CYS A 278 -12.87 -14.85 -35.83
N LEU A 279 -12.88 -16.06 -36.42
CA LEU A 279 -14.08 -16.80 -36.78
C LEU A 279 -14.41 -17.89 -35.76
N ARG A 280 -13.39 -18.59 -35.24
CA ARG A 280 -13.58 -19.70 -34.28
C ARG A 280 -13.94 -19.22 -32.88
N ASN A 281 -13.22 -18.22 -32.37
CA ASN A 281 -13.43 -17.60 -31.07
C ASN A 281 -13.97 -16.16 -31.25
N THR A 282 -15.08 -16.05 -31.98
CA THR A 282 -15.61 -14.76 -32.45
C THR A 282 -15.87 -13.78 -31.30
N LYS A 283 -16.51 -14.21 -30.22
CA LYS A 283 -16.94 -13.32 -29.11
C LYS A 283 -15.74 -12.76 -28.33
N TRP A 284 -14.75 -13.60 -28.06
CA TRP A 284 -13.55 -13.21 -27.35
C TRP A 284 -12.64 -12.34 -28.22
N MET A 285 -12.41 -12.76 -29.48
CA MET A 285 -11.55 -12.03 -30.40
C MET A 285 -12.13 -10.67 -30.79
N ARG A 286 -13.46 -10.53 -30.84
CA ARG A 286 -14.12 -9.23 -30.99
C ARG A 286 -14.09 -8.37 -29.74
N GLU A 287 -13.87 -8.94 -28.57
CA GLU A 287 -13.71 -8.14 -27.36
C GLU A 287 -12.26 -7.69 -27.18
N ASN A 288 -11.32 -8.60 -27.36
CA ASN A 288 -9.93 -8.44 -26.97
C ASN A 288 -8.96 -8.23 -28.15
N CYS A 289 -9.37 -8.48 -29.39
CA CYS A 289 -8.51 -8.42 -30.58
C CYS A 289 -9.17 -7.73 -31.79
N ARG A 290 -10.01 -6.71 -31.55
CA ARG A 290 -10.83 -6.05 -32.59
C ARG A 290 -10.01 -5.56 -33.76
N GLN A 291 -8.84 -4.97 -33.48
CA GLN A 291 -7.98 -4.42 -34.52
C GLN A 291 -7.45 -5.53 -35.43
N SER A 292 -6.90 -6.61 -34.85
CA SER A 292 -6.40 -7.76 -35.61
C SER A 292 -7.50 -8.47 -36.41
N CYS A 293 -8.71 -8.52 -35.86
CA CYS A 293 -9.87 -9.10 -36.54
C CYS A 293 -10.63 -8.15 -37.46
N ARG A 294 -10.13 -6.92 -37.67
CA ARG A 294 -10.75 -5.89 -38.52
C ARG A 294 -12.21 -5.59 -38.16
N HIS A 295 -12.57 -5.71 -36.89
CA HIS A 295 -13.93 -5.51 -36.38
C HIS A 295 -14.16 -4.09 -35.82
N CYS A 296 -13.54 -3.08 -36.44
CA CYS A 296 -13.60 -1.69 -35.98
C CYS A 296 -14.61 -0.80 -36.72
N ASN A 297 -15.33 -1.33 -37.72
CA ASN A 297 -16.28 -0.56 -38.53
C ASN A 297 -17.60 -0.26 -37.80
N ARG A 298 -17.86 -0.90 -36.66
CA ARG A 298 -19.05 -0.69 -35.82
C ARG A 298 -18.66 -0.76 -34.36
N THR A 299 -19.26 0.09 -33.54
CA THR A 299 -19.00 0.10 -32.09
C THR A 299 -19.71 -1.06 -31.37
N ARG A 300 -19.21 -1.46 -30.20
CA ARG A 300 -19.85 -2.40 -29.25
C ARG A 300 -21.28 -2.00 -28.96
N ALA A 301 -21.52 -0.70 -28.75
CA ALA A 301 -22.87 -0.17 -28.52
C ALA A 301 -23.79 -0.37 -29.73
N GLN A 302 -23.30 -0.19 -30.97
CA GLN A 302 -24.09 -0.41 -32.19
C GLN A 302 -24.41 -1.89 -32.42
N ILE A 303 -23.47 -2.78 -32.09
CA ILE A 303 -23.63 -4.23 -32.26
C ILE A 303 -24.57 -4.80 -31.19
N CYS A 304 -24.37 -4.42 -29.94
CA CYS A 304 -25.05 -5.00 -28.78
C CYS A 304 -26.44 -4.42 -28.50
N SER A 305 -26.82 -3.32 -29.17
CA SER A 305 -28.15 -2.71 -29.08
C SER A 305 -29.22 -3.34 -29.98
N GLY A 306 -28.90 -4.42 -30.71
CA GLY A 306 -29.90 -5.19 -31.46
C GLY A 306 -30.41 -4.51 -32.73
N GLY A 307 -29.63 -3.57 -33.32
CA GLY A 307 -29.86 -3.10 -34.68
C GLY A 307 -31.08 -2.20 -34.89
N ARG A 308 -31.58 -1.52 -33.86
CA ARG A 308 -32.57 -0.44 -34.02
C ARG A 308 -32.03 0.83 -33.39
N HIS A 309 -31.26 1.58 -34.16
CA HIS A 309 -31.27 3.05 -34.28
C HIS A 309 -30.12 3.45 -35.21
N ASP A 310 -30.46 3.92 -36.42
CA ASP A 310 -29.56 4.64 -37.30
C ASP A 310 -29.15 5.95 -36.62
N VAL A 311 -28.01 5.95 -35.94
CA VAL A 311 -27.34 7.19 -35.59
C VAL A 311 -26.67 7.68 -36.87
N LYS A 312 -27.30 8.67 -37.52
CA LYS A 312 -26.72 9.38 -38.66
C LYS A 312 -25.31 9.85 -38.30
N ALA A 313 -24.33 9.35 -39.04
CA ALA A 313 -22.94 9.77 -38.96
C ALA A 313 -22.83 11.24 -39.37
N THR A 314 -22.54 12.12 -38.42
CA THR A 314 -22.02 13.45 -38.73
C THR A 314 -20.56 13.33 -39.17
N HIS A 315 -20.21 14.01 -40.26
CA HIS A 315 -18.85 14.04 -40.79
C HIS A 315 -17.86 14.64 -39.77
N ARG A 316 -16.98 13.76 -39.28
CA ARG A 316 -15.53 13.89 -39.09
C ARG A 316 -14.96 15.33 -39.11
N PRO A 317 -14.62 15.92 -37.95
CA PRO A 317 -13.33 16.60 -37.83
C PRO A 317 -12.25 15.52 -37.98
N GLN A 318 -11.25 15.75 -38.83
CA GLN A 318 -10.08 14.88 -38.87
C GLN A 318 -9.54 14.74 -37.44
N PRO A 319 -9.38 13.51 -36.90
CA PRO A 319 -8.52 13.35 -35.75
C PRO A 319 -7.12 13.69 -36.24
N GLU A 320 -6.56 14.79 -35.73
CA GLU A 320 -5.13 14.95 -35.63
C GLU A 320 -4.54 13.63 -35.14
N LYS A 321 -3.39 13.26 -35.73
CA LYS A 321 -2.61 12.07 -35.38
C LYS A 321 -2.30 12.08 -33.88
N THR A 322 -3.23 11.62 -33.06
CA THR A 322 -2.97 11.15 -31.71
C THR A 322 -2.25 9.84 -31.92
N SER A 323 -0.92 9.91 -31.85
CA SER A 323 -0.06 8.76 -31.90
C SER A 323 -0.61 7.70 -30.95
N LEU A 324 -0.88 6.53 -31.53
CA LEU A 324 -0.92 5.22 -30.89
C LEU A 324 -0.29 5.26 -29.49
N LEU A 325 -1.10 5.30 -28.44
CA LEU A 325 -0.61 5.10 -27.07
C LEU A 325 -0.40 3.60 -26.85
N HIS A 326 0.54 3.05 -27.60
CA HIS A 326 1.17 1.77 -27.32
C HIS A 326 2.10 2.02 -26.12
N CYS A 327 2.01 1.19 -25.08
CA CYS A 327 2.93 1.30 -23.96
C CYS A 327 4.31 0.84 -24.41
N ASN A 328 5.18 1.79 -24.77
CA ASN A 328 6.54 1.53 -25.29
C ASN A 328 7.56 1.24 -24.19
N SER A 329 7.14 0.68 -23.07
CA SER A 329 8.05 0.14 -22.04
C SER A 329 8.12 -1.38 -22.21
N PRO A 330 9.18 -1.94 -22.81
CA PRO A 330 9.21 -3.35 -23.20
C PRO A 330 9.49 -4.33 -22.05
N GLY A 331 9.97 -3.86 -20.90
CA GLY A 331 10.35 -4.74 -19.78
C GLY A 331 9.66 -4.41 -18.45
N CYS A 332 10.14 -5.08 -17.40
CA CYS A 332 9.76 -4.81 -16.02
C CYS A 332 10.80 -3.89 -15.36
N TYR A 333 10.71 -2.60 -15.67
CA TYR A 333 11.55 -1.57 -15.08
C TYR A 333 10.84 -0.22 -15.09
N ASN A 334 11.49 0.79 -14.53
CA ASN A 334 11.03 2.17 -14.55
C ASN A 334 11.76 2.93 -15.66
N GLU A 335 11.04 3.69 -16.46
CA GLU A 335 11.59 4.51 -17.56
C GLU A 335 12.13 5.86 -17.06
N ASN A 336 11.85 6.23 -15.80
CA ASN A 336 12.22 7.52 -15.25
C ASN A 336 12.62 7.41 -13.77
N VAL A 337 13.64 8.19 -13.40
CA VAL A 337 14.18 8.26 -12.02
C VAL A 337 13.15 8.73 -10.98
N CYS A 338 12.09 9.41 -11.41
CA CYS A 338 11.01 9.90 -10.53
C CYS A 338 9.90 8.87 -10.30
N CYS A 339 9.91 7.72 -10.99
CA CYS A 339 8.93 6.66 -10.83
C CYS A 339 8.73 6.21 -9.37
N PRO A 340 9.77 6.02 -8.54
CA PRO A 340 9.58 5.65 -7.13
C PRO A 340 8.72 6.66 -6.35
N LEU A 341 8.89 7.96 -6.62
CA LEU A 341 8.10 9.00 -5.96
C LEU A 341 6.66 9.05 -6.47
N TRP A 342 6.49 9.00 -7.80
CA TRP A 342 5.16 9.02 -8.43
C TRP A 342 4.32 7.80 -8.05
N GLY A 343 4.96 6.64 -7.89
CA GLY A 343 4.34 5.42 -7.37
C GLY A 343 3.73 5.61 -5.99
N LEU A 344 4.50 6.16 -5.06
CA LEU A 344 4.04 6.46 -3.70
C LEU A 344 2.89 7.48 -3.70
N GLN A 345 3.00 8.54 -4.51
CA GLN A 345 1.99 9.61 -4.62
C GLN A 345 0.67 9.19 -5.29
N GLY A 346 0.54 7.94 -5.72
CA GLY A 346 -0.70 7.43 -6.33
C GLY A 346 -0.91 7.91 -7.76
N GLN A 347 0.14 8.36 -8.44
CA GLN A 347 0.04 8.78 -9.84
C GLN A 347 -0.25 7.60 -10.78
N CYS A 348 0.09 6.39 -10.36
CA CYS A 348 -0.26 5.15 -11.09
C CYS A 348 -1.78 4.97 -11.25
N THR A 349 -2.57 5.45 -10.31
CA THR A 349 -4.04 5.34 -10.35
C THR A 349 -4.71 6.62 -10.85
N ARG A 350 -4.09 7.80 -10.63
CA ARG A 350 -4.62 9.11 -11.05
C ARG A 350 -4.28 9.49 -12.50
N ASN A 351 -3.07 9.17 -12.96
CA ASN A 351 -2.58 9.45 -14.32
C ASN A 351 -2.34 8.12 -15.05
N PHE A 352 -3.45 7.48 -15.39
CA PHE A 352 -3.55 6.06 -15.76
C PHE A 352 -2.74 5.64 -17.00
N THR A 353 -2.34 6.56 -17.87
CA THR A 353 -1.77 6.16 -19.17
C THR A 353 -0.26 6.21 -19.22
N TRP A 354 0.38 7.30 -18.76
CA TRP A 354 1.83 7.43 -18.88
C TRP A 354 2.56 6.84 -17.67
N VAL A 355 2.19 7.19 -16.43
CA VAL A 355 2.92 6.75 -15.24
C VAL A 355 2.79 5.25 -15.04
N ALA A 356 1.58 4.69 -15.16
CA ALA A 356 1.39 3.25 -15.08
C ALA A 356 2.18 2.49 -16.16
N CYS A 357 2.27 3.05 -17.39
CA CYS A 357 3.04 2.43 -18.46
C CYS A 357 4.56 2.50 -18.24
N ASN A 358 5.06 3.65 -17.79
CA ASN A 358 6.50 3.95 -17.73
C ASN A 358 7.11 3.65 -16.35
N CYS A 359 6.31 3.43 -15.30
CA CYS A 359 6.79 3.22 -13.94
C CYS A 359 6.31 1.88 -13.39
N LYS A 360 6.40 0.80 -14.18
CA LYS A 360 5.75 -0.48 -13.86
C LYS A 360 6.18 -1.06 -12.52
N VAL A 361 7.47 -0.96 -12.19
CA VAL A 361 7.99 -1.48 -10.92
C VAL A 361 7.50 -0.63 -9.76
N SER A 362 7.65 0.69 -9.84
CA SER A 362 7.17 1.60 -8.80
C SER A 362 5.64 1.67 -8.69
N CYS A 363 4.90 1.23 -9.71
CA CYS A 363 3.45 1.08 -9.67
C CYS A 363 3.00 -0.31 -9.18
N GLY A 364 3.94 -1.21 -8.84
CA GLY A 364 3.62 -2.57 -8.41
C GLY A 364 2.98 -3.43 -9.50
N LEU A 365 3.12 -3.05 -10.77
CA LEU A 365 2.56 -3.77 -11.93
C LEU A 365 3.42 -4.96 -12.34
N CYS A 366 4.68 -4.98 -11.92
CA CYS A 366 5.58 -6.11 -12.08
C CYS A 366 6.67 -6.08 -10.99
N ILE A 367 7.29 -7.24 -10.75
CA ILE A 367 8.42 -7.38 -9.84
C ILE A 367 9.61 -7.85 -10.69
N PRO A 368 10.72 -7.10 -10.72
CA PRO A 368 11.87 -7.50 -11.52
C PRO A 368 12.52 -8.75 -10.91
N VAL A 369 12.89 -9.67 -11.79
CA VAL A 369 13.56 -10.94 -11.46
C VAL A 369 15.04 -10.95 -11.86
N ASP A 370 15.41 -10.09 -12.81
CA ASP A 370 16.75 -10.06 -13.41
C ASP A 370 17.68 -9.04 -12.75
N TYR A 371 17.17 -8.21 -11.83
CA TYR A 371 17.95 -7.22 -11.09
C TYR A 371 17.31 -6.85 -9.74
N ASP A 372 18.12 -6.35 -8.81
CA ASP A 372 17.69 -5.92 -7.48
C ASP A 372 17.24 -4.45 -7.47
N TYR A 373 15.93 -4.22 -7.64
CA TYR A 373 15.33 -2.89 -7.58
C TYR A 373 15.54 -2.20 -6.22
N GLY A 374 15.76 -0.89 -6.27
CA GLY A 374 16.00 -0.03 -5.11
C GLY A 374 17.44 -0.02 -4.60
N THR A 375 18.33 -0.90 -5.09
CA THR A 375 19.76 -0.84 -4.80
C THR A 375 20.47 0.25 -5.61
N CYS A 376 21.64 0.70 -5.13
CA CYS A 376 22.53 1.60 -5.87
C CYS A 376 23.48 0.80 -6.78
N ASN A 377 22.92 0.12 -7.78
CA ASN A 377 23.66 -0.67 -8.74
C ASN A 377 23.20 -0.37 -10.17
N ASP A 378 24.00 -0.81 -11.13
CA ASP A 378 23.63 -0.80 -12.54
C ASP A 378 22.83 -2.06 -12.87
N TYR A 379 21.66 -1.89 -13.48
CA TYR A 379 20.76 -2.99 -13.82
C TYR A 379 21.20 -3.73 -15.08
N HIS A 380 22.03 -3.08 -15.90
CA HIS A 380 22.57 -3.67 -17.12
C HIS A 380 24.10 -3.64 -17.13
N ARG A 381 24.71 -4.72 -17.63
CA ARG A 381 26.18 -4.88 -17.66
C ARG A 381 26.89 -3.83 -18.53
N SER A 382 26.20 -3.31 -19.54
CA SER A 382 26.71 -2.26 -20.44
C SER A 382 26.51 -0.84 -19.92
N CYS A 383 25.93 -0.65 -18.73
CA CYS A 383 25.77 0.68 -18.13
C CYS A 383 27.09 1.48 -18.06
N PRO A 384 28.25 0.89 -17.71
CA PRO A 384 29.52 1.62 -17.74
C PRO A 384 29.88 2.15 -19.14
N ASP A 385 29.67 1.33 -20.18
CA ASP A 385 29.97 1.70 -21.57
C ASP A 385 29.03 2.81 -22.07
N TRP A 386 27.73 2.69 -21.76
CA TRP A 386 26.74 3.71 -22.09
C TRP A 386 27.01 5.03 -21.36
N ALA A 387 27.36 4.97 -20.07
CA ALA A 387 27.75 6.15 -19.31
C ALA A 387 29.02 6.81 -19.88
N ALA A 388 30.02 6.02 -20.29
CA ALA A 388 31.23 6.53 -20.94
C ALA A 388 30.94 7.23 -22.27
N ARG A 389 29.87 6.84 -22.98
CA ARG A 389 29.38 7.51 -24.19
C ARG A 389 28.51 8.75 -23.93
N GLY A 390 28.27 9.11 -22.67
CA GLY A 390 27.47 10.28 -22.29
C GLY A 390 25.95 10.06 -22.23
N GLU A 391 25.48 8.80 -22.32
CA GLU A 391 24.05 8.47 -22.35
C GLU A 391 23.28 8.92 -21.10
N CYS A 392 23.97 9.07 -19.96
CA CYS A 392 23.37 9.52 -18.70
C CYS A 392 22.69 10.89 -18.78
N SER A 393 23.16 11.77 -19.67
CA SER A 393 22.60 13.13 -19.86
C SER A 393 21.52 13.18 -20.94
N ILE A 394 21.39 12.12 -21.74
CA ILE A 394 20.54 12.08 -22.93
C ILE A 394 19.30 11.22 -22.66
N ASN A 395 19.48 10.08 -22.00
CA ASN A 395 18.43 9.10 -21.79
C ASN A 395 18.03 9.04 -20.32
N ALA A 396 16.82 9.50 -20.00
CA ALA A 396 16.29 9.49 -18.62
C ALA A 396 16.22 8.07 -18.01
N TRP A 397 16.07 7.04 -18.84
CA TRP A 397 16.12 5.63 -18.42
C TRP A 397 17.43 5.29 -17.72
N MET A 398 18.55 5.85 -18.18
CA MET A 398 19.88 5.62 -17.61
C MET A 398 19.96 6.07 -16.15
N LEU A 399 19.25 7.14 -15.77
CA LEU A 399 19.30 7.67 -14.42
C LEU A 399 18.63 6.75 -13.39
N GLU A 400 17.67 5.94 -13.83
CA GLU A 400 16.97 4.98 -12.98
C GLU A 400 17.58 3.58 -13.05
N ASN A 401 18.11 3.19 -14.22
CA ASN A 401 18.54 1.81 -14.47
C ASN A 401 20.06 1.62 -14.52
N CYS A 402 20.83 2.70 -14.64
CA CYS A 402 22.30 2.71 -14.59
C CYS A 402 22.79 3.60 -13.43
N ARG A 403 22.23 3.38 -12.24
CA ARG A 403 22.34 4.32 -11.11
C ARG A 403 23.77 4.53 -10.65
N ARG A 404 24.59 3.47 -10.68
CA ARG A 404 25.99 3.52 -10.23
C ARG A 404 26.86 4.20 -11.27
N SER A 405 26.73 3.79 -12.53
CA SER A 405 27.48 4.36 -13.65
C SER A 405 27.13 5.83 -13.90
N CYS A 406 25.86 6.21 -13.76
CA CYS A 406 25.40 7.60 -13.91
C CYS A 406 25.44 8.43 -12.63
N ARG A 407 25.94 7.87 -11.50
CA ARG A 407 25.97 8.53 -10.19
C ARG A 407 24.61 9.12 -9.77
N SER A 408 23.53 8.41 -10.09
CA SER A 408 22.13 8.78 -9.85
C SER A 408 21.48 7.94 -8.75
N CYS A 409 22.28 7.46 -7.80
CA CYS A 409 21.80 6.82 -6.58
C CYS A 409 21.20 7.86 -5.62
N LEU A 410 19.96 8.23 -5.89
CA LEU A 410 19.20 9.18 -5.08
C LEU A 410 18.41 8.45 -4.00
N ASP A 411 18.45 8.98 -2.78
CA ASP A 411 17.50 8.61 -1.74
C ASP A 411 16.13 9.31 -1.95
N GLN A 412 15.14 8.94 -1.14
CA GLN A 412 13.78 9.46 -1.27
C GLN A 412 13.71 10.98 -1.03
N TRP A 413 14.57 11.54 -0.17
CA TRP A 413 14.60 12.98 0.10
C TRP A 413 15.16 13.74 -1.11
N GLN A 414 16.26 13.25 -1.67
CA GLN A 414 16.86 13.77 -2.90
C GLN A 414 15.90 13.65 -4.09
N LEU A 415 15.18 12.53 -4.21
CA LEU A 415 14.13 12.35 -5.21
C LEU A 415 13.02 13.39 -5.05
N ARG A 416 12.56 13.69 -3.83
CA ARG A 416 11.55 14.74 -3.60
C ARG A 416 12.02 16.12 -4.03
N GLN A 417 13.29 16.46 -3.80
CA GLN A 417 13.84 17.74 -4.24
C GLN A 417 13.99 17.81 -5.76
N ARG A 418 14.40 16.70 -6.39
CA ARG A 418 14.61 16.60 -7.84
C ARG A 418 13.30 16.52 -8.63
N CYS A 419 12.36 15.74 -8.14
CA CYS A 419 11.11 15.41 -8.80
C CYS A 419 9.99 16.31 -8.23
N ARG A 420 10.11 17.62 -8.43
CA ARG A 420 9.04 18.56 -8.08
C ARG A 420 7.88 18.41 -9.07
N ILE A 421 6.67 18.30 -8.53
CA ILE A 421 5.43 18.31 -9.31
C ILE A 421 5.02 19.77 -9.45
N ASN A 422 5.05 20.33 -10.65
CA ASN A 422 4.20 21.49 -10.95
C ASN A 422 2.76 21.00 -11.10
N SER A 423 1.82 21.74 -10.51
CA SER A 423 0.37 21.46 -10.56
C SER A 423 -0.21 21.49 -11.98
N ASP A 424 0.55 21.99 -12.96
CA ASP A 424 0.20 21.98 -14.36
C ASP A 424 0.94 20.83 -15.07
N LEU A 425 0.16 19.83 -15.50
CA LEU A 425 0.60 18.71 -16.32
C LEU A 425 1.21 19.20 -17.64
N SER A 426 2.51 19.50 -17.61
CA SER A 426 3.41 19.39 -18.75
C SER A 426 4.63 18.59 -18.32
N PHE A 427 4.71 17.35 -18.79
CA PHE A 427 5.92 16.54 -18.66
C PHE A 427 6.98 17.18 -19.56
N SER A 428 7.89 17.97 -19.00
CA SER A 428 9.00 18.49 -19.79
C SER A 428 9.96 17.33 -20.09
N HIS A 429 9.98 16.89 -21.34
CA HIS A 429 10.98 15.99 -21.91
C HIS A 429 12.36 16.67 -22.07
N THR A 430 12.77 17.52 -21.14
CA THR A 430 14.05 18.24 -21.23
C THR A 430 14.86 18.05 -19.95
N PRO A 431 16.10 17.52 -20.05
CA PRO A 431 17.03 17.47 -18.95
C PRO A 431 17.72 18.83 -18.88
N ASN A 432 17.17 19.76 -18.12
CA ASN A 432 17.91 20.94 -17.69
C ASN A 432 17.25 21.48 -16.43
N PHE A 433 17.83 21.13 -15.27
CA PHE A 433 18.19 22.09 -14.24
C PHE A 433 18.99 21.32 -13.19
N VAL A 434 20.30 21.54 -13.20
CA VAL A 434 21.13 21.44 -12.00
C VAL A 434 20.99 22.81 -11.33
N PRO A 435 20.35 22.95 -10.15
CA PRO A 435 20.59 24.14 -9.36
C PRO A 435 21.97 24.00 -8.76
N THR A 436 22.94 24.63 -9.41
CA THR A 436 24.12 25.15 -8.71
C THR A 436 23.62 26.15 -7.67
N MET A 437 24.12 26.00 -6.45
CA MET A 437 24.00 26.93 -5.33
C MET A 437 22.72 26.82 -4.49
N ILE A 438 23.00 26.60 -3.20
CA ILE A 438 22.16 26.83 -2.04
C ILE A 438 21.57 28.24 -2.16
N ASP A 439 20.25 28.37 -2.02
CA ASP A 439 19.67 29.65 -1.63
C ASP A 439 18.64 29.43 -0.53
N ASP A 440 18.92 30.12 0.58
CA ASP A 440 18.22 30.11 1.84
C ASP A 440 16.89 30.86 1.72
N PHE A 441 15.82 30.19 1.27
CA PHE A 441 14.48 30.75 1.40
C PHE A 441 13.45 29.63 1.58
N TYR A 442 13.25 29.19 2.83
CA TYR A 442 11.95 28.70 3.34
C TYR A 442 12.05 28.52 4.87
N TYR A 443 12.45 29.59 5.56
CA TYR A 443 11.90 29.90 6.88
C TYR A 443 10.87 31.00 6.63
N ASP A 444 9.61 30.67 6.86
CA ASP A 444 8.49 31.57 7.19
C ASP A 444 7.19 30.95 6.64
N ILE A 445 6.53 30.17 7.49
CA ILE A 445 5.12 30.30 7.83
C ILE A 445 4.98 29.59 9.19
N LEU A 446 4.78 30.43 10.22
CA LEU A 446 4.36 30.08 11.57
C LEU A 446 2.96 29.50 11.59
#